data_AF-A0A0A9XAZ8-F1
#
_entry.id   AF-A0A0A9XAZ8-F1
#
_cell.length_a   1.000
_cell.length_b   1.000
_cell.length_c   1.000
_cell.angle_alpha   90.00
_cell.angle_beta   90.00
_cell.angle_gamma   90.00
#
_symmetry.space_group_name_H-M   'P 1'
#
loop_
_entity.id
_entity.type
_entity.pdbx_description
1 polymer ?
#
loop_
_entity_poly.entity_id
_entity_poly.type
_entity_poly.pdbx_seq_one_letter_code
_entity_poly.pdbx_strand_id
1 'polypeptide(L)'
;SFPDSPSMFQIRRQEREAAKRKKIPRQLLRYSSTAMLDAIRHVQEGKPVSSAAREHGVPRVSLYYKAKGIRSIVTKMGTDSILTLETENQIVDWIVQSSRTGFPVTK
;
A
#
# COMPACT_ATOMS: atom_id res chain seq x y z
N SER A 1 0.89 -59.45 -8.06
CA SER A 1 0.23 -58.29 -7.43
C SER A 1 0.68 -57.03 -8.13
N PHE A 2 -0.21 -56.36 -8.85
CA PHE A 2 0.09 -55.09 -9.53
C PHE A 2 0.09 -53.97 -8.48
N PRO A 3 1.12 -53.12 -8.39
CA PRO A 3 1.13 -52.03 -7.41
C PRO A 3 0.03 -51.03 -7.77
N ASP A 4 -0.80 -50.69 -6.79
CA ASP A 4 -1.90 -49.73 -6.92
C ASP A 4 -1.39 -48.42 -7.51
N SER A 5 -1.66 -48.21 -8.80
CA SER A 5 -1.27 -47.01 -9.52
C SER A 5 -2.15 -45.85 -9.05
N PRO A 6 -1.56 -44.71 -8.64
CA PRO A 6 -2.33 -43.57 -8.14
C PRO A 6 -3.36 -43.11 -9.15
N SER A 7 -4.60 -42.92 -8.70
CA SER A 7 -5.70 -42.41 -9.52
C SER A 7 -5.34 -41.04 -10.09
N MET A 8 -5.66 -40.79 -11.36
CA MET A 8 -5.39 -39.53 -12.06
C MET A 8 -5.94 -38.30 -11.31
N PHE A 9 -7.03 -38.47 -10.53
CA PHE A 9 -7.56 -37.44 -9.64
C PHE A 9 -6.63 -37.12 -8.46
N GLN A 10 -5.91 -38.11 -7.93
CA GLN A 10 -4.90 -37.93 -6.89
C GLN A 10 -3.68 -37.19 -7.45
N ILE A 11 -3.26 -37.51 -8.68
CA ILE A 11 -2.15 -36.81 -9.37
C ILE A 11 -2.49 -35.34 -9.56
N ARG A 12 -3.65 -35.03 -10.16
CA ARG A 12 -4.10 -33.64 -10.36
C ARG A 12 -4.26 -32.85 -9.05
N ARG A 13 -4.64 -33.53 -7.95
CA ARG A 13 -4.75 -32.91 -6.62
C ARG A 13 -3.37 -32.60 -6.06
N GLN A 14 -2.41 -33.50 -6.15
CA GLN A 14 -1.03 -33.29 -5.71
C GLN A 14 -0.33 -32.17 -6.51
N GLU A 15 -0.54 -32.13 -7.83
CA GLU A 15 -0.01 -31.06 -8.69
C GLU A 15 -0.59 -29.69 -8.32
N ARG A 16 -1.89 -29.61 -8.01
CA ARG A 16 -2.55 -28.38 -7.56
C ARG A 16 -2.09 -27.90 -6.19
N GLU A 17 -1.82 -28.82 -5.27
CA GLU A 17 -1.28 -28.47 -3.95
C GLU A 17 0.19 -28.02 -4.03
N ALA A 18 0.98 -28.64 -4.90
CA ALA A 18 2.35 -28.20 -5.21
C ALA A 18 2.37 -26.83 -5.92
N ALA A 19 1.34 -26.51 -6.72
CA ALA A 19 1.21 -25.25 -7.43
C ALA A 19 0.69 -24.07 -6.57
N LYS A 20 0.49 -24.24 -5.26
CA LYS A 20 0.13 -23.13 -4.35
C LYS A 20 1.27 -22.11 -4.30
N ARG A 21 1.22 -21.10 -5.17
CA ARG A 21 2.15 -19.97 -5.21
C ARG A 21 2.13 -19.24 -3.85
N LYS A 22 3.30 -19.14 -3.22
CA LYS A 22 3.51 -18.29 -2.05
C LYS A 22 3.15 -16.85 -2.44
N LYS A 23 2.25 -16.20 -1.69
CA LYS A 23 1.89 -14.79 -1.93
C LYS A 23 3.12 -13.93 -1.63
N ILE A 24 3.63 -13.23 -2.66
CA ILE A 24 4.73 -12.26 -2.49
C ILE A 24 4.20 -11.15 -1.57
N PRO A 25 4.90 -10.82 -0.46
CA PRO A 25 4.49 -9.73 0.41
C PRO A 25 4.46 -8.43 -0.37
N ARG A 26 3.43 -7.61 -0.15
CA ARG A 26 3.31 -6.31 -0.79
C ARG A 26 4.40 -5.41 -0.23
N GLN A 27 5.42 -5.12 -1.05
CA GLN A 27 6.46 -4.16 -0.69
C GLN A 27 5.82 -2.78 -0.44
N LEU A 28 6.22 -2.14 0.66
CA LEU A 28 5.74 -0.80 1.01
C LEU A 28 6.15 0.19 -0.08
N LEU A 29 5.23 1.04 -0.53
CA LEU A 29 5.48 2.06 -1.55
C LEU A 29 6.48 3.08 -0.98
N ARG A 30 7.74 3.05 -1.45
CA ARG A 30 8.81 3.94 -0.97
C ARG A 30 8.83 5.31 -1.65
N TYR A 31 7.77 5.69 -2.38
CA TYR A 31 7.72 6.99 -3.06
C TYR A 31 6.80 7.96 -2.33
N SER A 32 7.23 9.22 -2.24
CA SER A 32 6.39 10.31 -1.77
C SER A 32 5.27 10.61 -2.78
N SER A 33 4.11 11.03 -2.27
CA SER A 33 3.01 11.56 -3.10
C SER A 33 3.48 12.72 -3.99
N THR A 34 4.40 13.56 -3.51
CA THR A 34 4.97 14.68 -4.26
C THR A 34 5.79 14.21 -5.46
N ALA A 35 6.66 13.22 -5.26
CA ALA A 35 7.47 12.62 -6.33
C ALA A 35 6.60 11.99 -7.43
N MET A 36 5.46 11.39 -7.06
CA MET A 36 4.50 10.88 -8.03
C MET A 36 3.82 11.98 -8.85
N LEU A 37 3.47 13.11 -8.22
CA LEU A 37 2.89 14.27 -8.90
C LEU A 37 3.87 14.89 -9.90
N ASP A 38 5.12 15.10 -9.50
CA ASP A 38 6.16 15.62 -10.39
C ASP A 38 6.41 14.69 -11.58
N ALA A 39 6.46 13.38 -11.32
CA ALA A 39 6.60 12.38 -12.38
C ALA A 39 5.41 12.39 -13.37
N ILE A 40 4.18 12.60 -12.89
CA ILE A 40 3.00 12.71 -13.76
C ILE A 40 3.10 13.98 -14.62
N ARG A 41 3.49 15.11 -14.04
CA ARG A 41 3.68 16.37 -14.78
C ARG A 41 4.71 16.19 -15.90
N HIS A 42 5.86 15.58 -15.61
CA HIS A 42 6.89 15.27 -16.60
C HIS A 42 6.38 14.39 -17.74
N VAL A 43 5.53 13.40 -17.45
CA VAL A 43 4.91 12.55 -18.47
C VAL A 43 3.91 13.34 -19.32
N GLN A 44 3.15 14.26 -18.72
CA GLN A 44 2.22 15.13 -19.46
C GLN A 44 2.94 16.13 -20.36
N GLU A 45 4.13 16.60 -19.96
CA GLU A 45 5.03 17.43 -20.77
C GLU A 45 5.66 16.67 -21.95
N GLY A 46 5.41 15.37 -22.08
CA GLY A 46 5.88 14.54 -23.19
C GLY A 46 7.15 13.73 -22.89
N LYS A 47 7.66 13.74 -21.64
CA LYS A 47 8.77 12.85 -21.28
C LYS A 47 8.31 11.39 -21.28
N PRO A 48 9.16 10.43 -21.70
CA PRO A 48 8.81 9.03 -21.67
C PRO A 48 8.67 8.53 -20.23
N VAL A 49 7.63 7.72 -19.99
CA VAL A 49 7.27 7.16 -18.67
C VAL A 49 8.43 6.44 -18.00
N SER A 50 9.29 5.76 -18.77
CA SER A 50 10.48 5.09 -18.26
C SER A 50 11.51 6.05 -17.67
N SER A 51 11.74 7.19 -18.32
CA SER A 51 12.69 8.20 -17.86
C SER A 51 12.17 8.89 -16.60
N ALA A 52 10.92 9.36 -16.61
CA ALA A 52 10.29 9.99 -15.46
C ALA A 52 10.23 9.05 -14.24
N ALA A 53 9.95 7.76 -14.46
CA ALA A 53 9.96 6.77 -13.38
C ALA A 53 11.36 6.59 -12.74
N ARG A 54 12.42 6.60 -13.55
CA ARG A 54 13.80 6.46 -13.07
C ARG A 54 14.28 7.71 -12.35
N GLU A 55 13.91 8.89 -12.84
CA GLU A 55 14.28 10.19 -12.28
C GLU A 55 13.66 10.42 -10.90
N HIS A 56 12.37 10.09 -10.73
CA HIS A 56 11.64 10.31 -9.47
C HIS A 56 11.57 9.07 -8.56
N GLY A 57 12.17 7.94 -8.95
CA GLY A 57 12.17 6.72 -8.16
C GLY A 57 10.78 6.10 -7.96
N VAL A 58 9.85 6.32 -8.89
CA VAL A 58 8.47 5.82 -8.82
C VAL A 58 8.28 4.57 -9.67
N PRO A 59 7.40 3.62 -9.28
CA PRO A 59 7.14 2.44 -10.09
C PRO A 59 6.53 2.83 -11.45
N ARG A 60 7.18 2.39 -12.54
CA ARG A 60 6.77 2.66 -13.92
C ARG A 60 5.30 2.34 -14.20
N VAL A 61 4.83 1.19 -13.70
CA VAL A 61 3.44 0.74 -13.90
C VAL A 61 2.46 1.65 -13.15
N SER A 62 2.78 2.03 -11.91
CA SER A 62 1.96 2.98 -11.14
C SER A 62 1.89 4.35 -11.79
N LEU A 63 3.04 4.86 -12.29
CA LEU A 63 3.11 6.12 -13.02
C LEU A 63 2.25 6.08 -14.28
N TYR A 64 2.34 5.01 -15.08
CA TYR A 64 1.53 4.83 -16.28
C TYR A 64 0.02 4.85 -15.97
N TYR A 65 -0.42 4.10 -14.95
CA TYR A 65 -1.84 4.08 -14.58
C TYR A 65 -2.36 5.43 -14.09
N LYS A 66 -1.54 6.18 -13.33
CA LYS A 66 -1.92 7.52 -12.84
C LYS A 66 -1.89 8.56 -13.96
N ALA A 67 -0.90 8.54 -14.86
CA ALA A 67 -0.82 9.44 -16.00
C ALA A 67 -1.96 9.24 -17.01
N LYS A 68 -2.40 7.98 -17.21
CA LYS A 68 -3.55 7.65 -18.07
C LYS A 68 -4.92 7.88 -17.40
N GLY A 69 -4.95 8.31 -16.13
CA GLY A 69 -6.19 8.57 -15.38
C GLY A 69 -6.96 7.31 -14.95
N ILE A 70 -6.36 6.12 -15.05
CA ILE A 70 -7.01 4.85 -14.66
C ILE A 70 -7.16 4.73 -13.14
N ARG A 71 -6.25 5.36 -12.38
CA ARG A 71 -6.29 5.38 -10.91
C ARG A 71 -6.12 6.81 -10.41
N SER A 72 -6.81 7.14 -9.32
CA SER A 72 -6.71 8.44 -8.66
C SER A 72 -5.26 8.81 -8.35
N ILE A 73 -4.90 10.06 -8.63
CA ILE A 73 -3.57 10.62 -8.44
C ILE A 73 -3.25 10.67 -6.94
N VAL A 74 -4.19 11.18 -6.15
CA VAL A 74 -4.16 11.15 -4.69
C VAL A 74 -4.79 9.84 -4.23
N THR A 75 -4.03 9.06 -3.46
CA THR A 75 -4.55 7.86 -2.80
C THR A 75 -4.20 7.99 -1.34
N LYS A 76 -5.20 8.01 -0.45
CA LYS A 76 -4.94 7.92 0.99
C LYS A 76 -4.38 6.53 1.29
N MET A 77 -3.29 6.50 2.06
CA MET A 77 -2.71 5.25 2.52
C MET A 77 -3.46 4.83 3.79
N GLY A 78 -4.38 3.88 3.64
CA GLY A 78 -5.18 3.34 4.74
C GLY A 78 -6.54 4.00 4.93
N THR A 79 -7.31 3.44 5.85
CA THR A 79 -8.59 3.99 6.31
C THR A 79 -8.35 5.35 6.96
N ASP A 80 -9.30 6.25 6.81
CA ASP A 80 -9.27 7.53 7.52
C ASP A 80 -9.20 7.29 9.03
N SER A 81 -8.40 8.09 9.74
CA SER A 81 -8.46 8.12 11.19
C SER A 81 -9.89 8.45 11.59
N ILE A 82 -10.48 7.63 12.45
CA ILE A 82 -11.81 7.87 13.03
C ILE A 82 -11.76 9.15 13.89
N LEU A 83 -10.59 9.45 14.45
CA LEU A 83 -10.34 10.67 15.21
C LEU A 83 -9.85 11.76 14.24
N THR A 84 -10.63 12.83 14.12
CA THR A 84 -10.19 14.03 13.42
C THR A 84 -9.12 14.76 14.26
N LEU A 85 -8.30 15.58 13.60
CA LEU A 85 -7.26 16.38 14.26
C LEU A 85 -7.83 17.23 15.41
N GLU A 86 -9.06 17.72 15.26
CA GLU A 86 -9.76 18.49 16.28
C GLU A 86 -10.07 17.65 17.52
N THR A 87 -10.55 16.43 17.35
CA THR A 87 -10.80 15.50 18.46
C THR A 87 -9.51 15.07 19.13
N GLU A 88 -8.44 14.83 18.36
CA GLU A 88 -7.12 14.55 18.92
C GLU A 88 -6.63 15.70 19.81
N ASN A 89 -6.79 16.95 19.35
CA ASN A 89 -6.42 18.14 20.14
C ASN A 89 -7.25 18.26 21.42
N GLN A 90 -8.57 18.01 21.34
CA GLN A 90 -9.44 18.03 22.52
C GLN A 90 -9.02 16.98 23.56
N ILE A 91 -8.64 15.77 23.11
CA ILE A 91 -8.13 14.72 24.00
C ILE A 91 -6.80 15.13 24.63
N VAL A 92 -5.88 15.69 23.84
CA VAL A 92 -4.58 16.18 24.35
C VAL A 92 -4.78 17.28 25.40
N ASP A 93 -5.62 18.26 25.10
CA ASP A 93 -5.94 19.36 26.02
C ASP A 93 -6.57 18.84 27.31
N TRP A 94 -7.48 17.88 27.20
CA TRP A 94 -8.10 17.24 28.37
C TRP A 94 -7.08 16.48 29.22
N ILE A 95 -6.18 15.71 28.62
CA ILE A 95 -5.11 14.99 29.34
C ILE A 95 -4.19 15.98 30.06
N VAL A 96 -3.79 17.06 29.39
CA VAL A 96 -2.94 18.11 29.97
C VAL A 96 -3.64 18.81 31.13
N GLN A 97 -4.91 19.18 30.97
CA GLN A 97 -5.70 19.81 32.03
C GLN A 97 -5.88 18.87 33.23
N SER A 98 -6.19 17.60 32.99
CA SER A 98 -6.35 16.59 34.05
C SER A 98 -5.05 16.36 34.83
N SER A 99 -3.90 16.36 34.15
CA SER A 99 -2.59 16.28 34.80
C SER A 99 -2.30 17.48 35.71
N ARG A 100 -2.74 18.68 35.32
CA ARG A 100 -2.53 19.93 36.08
C ARG A 100 -3.44 20.03 37.30
N THR A 101 -4.64 19.46 37.23
CA THR A 101 -5.63 19.48 38.33
C THR A 101 -5.41 18.38 39.37
N GLY A 102 -4.27 17.68 39.33
CA GLY A 102 -3.90 16.70 40.35
C GLY A 102 -4.35 15.27 40.07
N PHE A 103 -4.87 15.00 38.86
CA PHE A 103 -5.13 13.64 38.37
C PHE A 103 -4.05 13.28 37.33
N PRO A 104 -2.83 12.91 37.75
CA PRO A 104 -1.80 12.48 36.81
C PRO A 104 -2.30 11.22 36.08
N VAL A 105 -2.53 11.36 34.77
CA VAL A 105 -2.86 10.24 33.89
C VAL A 105 -1.60 9.39 33.77
N THR A 106 -1.46 8.42 34.67
CA THR A 106 -0.36 7.46 34.68
C THR A 106 -0.83 6.17 34.04
N LYS A 107 0.09 5.44 33.40
CA LYS A 107 -0.16 4.24 32.58
C LYS A 107 -1.05 3.19 33.24
#